data_AF-A0A6G8S2B2-F1
#
_entry.id   AF-A0A6G8S2B2-F1
#
_cell.length_a   1.000
_cell.length_b   1.000
_cell.length_c   1.000
_cell.angle_alpha   90.00
_cell.angle_beta   90.00
_cell.angle_gamma   90.00
#
_symmetry.space_group_name_H-M   'P 1'
#
loop_
_entity.id
_entity.type
_entity.pdbx_description
1 polymer ?
#
loop_
_entity_poly.entity_id
_entity_poly.type
_entity_poly.pdbx_seq_one_letter_code
_entity_poly.pdbx_strand_id
1 'polypeptide(L)'
;MEQIMPQLLQHIDAIAREKNRDVLFLHFEHYQEDGEGDDPIRSIVLAWLEDHEIEYQPCMGLEQEGFVDTYVGDIYVDLAVDEDDATYRELCEYLEDDEGNMLLDGVLFFVLSLELAQELESDRLAAKDSLSPSNVIGFDDDAWSGTPS
;
A
#
# COMPACT_ATOMS: atom_id res chain seq x y z
N MET A 1 -16.47 -27.50 -0.45
CA MET A 1 -16.27 -26.38 -1.37
C MET A 1 -16.16 -25.15 -0.50
N GLU A 2 -14.98 -24.93 0.08
CA GLU A 2 -14.69 -23.65 0.71
C GLU A 2 -14.84 -22.59 -0.37
N GLN A 3 -15.76 -21.64 -0.14
CA GLN A 3 -15.82 -20.44 -0.95
C GLN A 3 -14.42 -19.83 -0.87
N ILE A 4 -13.73 -19.79 -2.00
CA ILE A 4 -12.61 -18.88 -2.22
C ILE A 4 -13.26 -17.50 -2.16
N MET A 5 -13.49 -17.00 -0.95
CA MET A 5 -13.89 -15.62 -0.78
C MET A 5 -12.78 -14.83 -1.46
N PRO A 6 -13.10 -13.94 -2.42
CA PRO A 6 -12.10 -13.04 -2.95
C PRO A 6 -11.62 -12.24 -1.74
N GLN A 7 -10.48 -12.63 -1.17
CA GLN A 7 -9.85 -11.85 -0.13
C GLN A 7 -9.35 -10.63 -0.88
N LEU A 8 -10.14 -9.55 -0.80
CA LEU A 8 -9.69 -8.25 -1.23
C LEU A 8 -8.46 -7.97 -0.38
N LEU A 9 -7.27 -8.08 -0.97
CA LEU A 9 -6.03 -7.74 -0.27
C LEU A 9 -6.22 -6.32 0.27
N GLN A 10 -6.05 -6.17 1.58
CA GLN A 10 -6.19 -4.86 2.18
C GLN A 10 -4.99 -4.00 1.79
N HIS A 11 -5.23 -2.72 1.58
CA HIS A 11 -4.15 -1.76 1.40
C HIS A 11 -3.47 -1.51 2.74
N ILE A 12 -2.15 -1.32 2.71
CA ILE A 12 -1.36 -1.03 3.90
C ILE A 12 -1.88 0.17 4.70
N ASP A 13 -2.38 1.21 4.03
CA ASP A 13 -2.97 2.37 4.69
C ASP A 13 -4.27 2.05 5.45
N ALA A 14 -5.06 1.08 4.96
CA ALA A 14 -6.26 0.64 5.65
C ALA A 14 -5.88 -0.16 6.90
N ILE A 15 -4.85 -1.01 6.81
CA ILE A 15 -4.32 -1.81 7.94
C ILE A 15 -3.78 -0.87 9.02
N ALA A 16 -3.00 0.14 8.67
CA ALA A 16 -2.47 1.13 9.60
C ALA A 16 -3.57 1.84 10.38
N ARG A 17 -4.63 2.25 9.68
CA ARG A 17 -5.80 2.92 10.28
C ARG A 17 -6.59 2.00 11.19
N GLU A 18 -6.77 0.74 10.79
CA GLU A 18 -7.48 -0.27 11.58
C GLU A 18 -6.73 -0.61 12.87
N LYS A 19 -5.40 -0.79 12.78
CA LYS A 19 -4.54 -1.08 13.93
C LYS A 19 -4.24 0.17 14.77
N ASN A 20 -4.48 1.36 14.23
CA ASN A 20 -4.20 2.65 14.84
C ASN A 20 -2.73 2.80 15.30
N ARG A 21 -1.80 2.29 14.49
CA ARG A 21 -0.35 2.34 14.73
C ARG A 21 0.41 2.38 13.41
N ASP A 22 1.68 2.71 13.49
CA ASP A 22 2.61 2.63 12.36
C ASP A 22 2.79 1.17 11.94
N VAL A 23 2.90 0.95 10.63
CA VAL A 23 2.95 -0.38 10.02
C VAL A 23 4.11 -0.52 9.06
N LEU A 24 4.56 -1.75 8.90
CA LEU A 24 5.72 -2.11 8.11
C LEU A 24 5.29 -2.81 6.83
N PHE A 25 5.86 -2.36 5.71
CA PHE A 25 5.49 -2.83 4.39
C PHE A 25 6.73 -3.14 3.57
N LEU A 26 6.70 -4.28 2.89
CA LEU A 26 7.76 -4.78 2.03
C LEU A 26 7.22 -4.93 0.61
N HIS A 27 7.87 -4.24 -0.32
CA HIS A 27 7.61 -4.32 -1.75
C HIS A 27 8.72 -5.08 -2.46
N PHE A 28 8.33 -5.96 -3.38
CA PHE A 28 9.25 -6.79 -4.14
C PHE A 28 9.19 -6.37 -5.62
N GLU A 29 10.22 -5.68 -6.09
CA GLU A 29 10.25 -5.12 -7.46
C GLU A 29 10.39 -6.19 -8.54
N HIS A 30 10.93 -7.35 -8.19
CA HIS A 30 11.22 -8.44 -9.13
C HIS A 30 10.08 -9.45 -9.28
N TYR A 31 8.96 -9.25 -8.58
CA TYR A 31 7.88 -10.23 -8.56
C TYR A 31 7.20 -10.41 -9.91
N GLN A 32 7.27 -11.65 -10.41
CA GLN A 32 6.64 -12.07 -11.66
C GLN A 32 5.71 -13.26 -11.43
N GLU A 33 4.40 -13.00 -11.47
CA GLU A 33 3.34 -14.03 -11.36
C GLU A 33 3.43 -15.13 -12.44
N ASP A 34 4.00 -14.81 -13.62
CA ASP A 34 4.11 -15.71 -14.79
C ASP A 34 5.45 -16.47 -14.91
N GLY A 35 6.40 -16.24 -13.99
CA GLY A 35 7.70 -16.94 -13.98
C GLY A 35 7.65 -18.18 -13.08
N GLU A 36 8.25 -19.30 -13.49
CA GLU A 36 8.18 -20.60 -12.78
C GLU A 36 8.84 -20.66 -11.37
N GLY A 37 8.93 -19.55 -10.64
CA GLY A 37 9.43 -19.53 -9.29
C GLY A 37 9.04 -18.24 -8.57
N ASP A 38 8.48 -18.42 -7.37
CA ASP A 38 8.42 -17.40 -6.32
C ASP A 38 9.78 -16.69 -6.22
N ASP A 39 9.79 -15.36 -6.12
CA ASP A 39 11.02 -14.60 -5.99
C ASP A 39 11.88 -15.21 -4.88
N PRO A 40 13.10 -15.65 -5.19
CA PRO A 40 13.93 -16.31 -4.19
C PRO A 40 14.17 -15.37 -3.00
N ILE A 41 14.21 -14.06 -3.26
CA ILE A 41 14.33 -13.03 -2.22
C ILE A 41 13.08 -12.94 -1.35
N ARG A 42 11.87 -13.00 -1.93
CA ARG A 42 10.63 -13.06 -1.16
C ARG A 42 10.63 -14.27 -0.24
N SER A 43 10.90 -15.46 -0.79
CA SER A 43 10.98 -16.69 0.01
C SER A 43 12.03 -16.60 1.13
N ILE A 44 13.17 -15.96 0.90
CA ILE A 44 14.20 -15.72 1.92
C ILE A 44 13.68 -14.81 3.04
N VAL A 45 13.02 -13.71 2.70
CA VAL A 45 12.44 -12.77 3.67
C VAL A 45 11.32 -13.43 4.46
N LEU A 46 10.43 -14.17 3.80
CA LEU A 46 9.34 -14.89 4.48
C LEU A 46 9.89 -15.93 5.45
N ALA A 47 10.88 -16.73 5.03
CA ALA A 47 11.52 -17.69 5.92
C ALA A 47 12.19 -17.02 7.12
N TRP A 48 12.77 -15.83 6.94
CA TRP A 48 13.35 -15.05 8.04
C TRP A 48 12.29 -14.57 9.03
N LEU A 49 11.15 -14.07 8.53
CA LEU A 49 10.02 -13.66 9.37
C LEU A 49 9.44 -14.85 10.16
N GLU A 50 9.28 -16.01 9.51
CA GLU A 50 8.81 -17.24 10.17
C GLU A 50 9.77 -17.72 11.27
N ASP A 51 11.09 -17.62 11.04
CA ASP A 51 12.12 -17.99 12.03
C ASP A 51 12.09 -17.09 13.27
N HIS A 52 11.75 -15.80 13.08
CA HIS A 52 11.64 -14.81 14.16
C HIS A 52 10.23 -14.74 14.78
N GLU A 53 9.34 -15.66 14.41
CA GLU A 53 7.94 -15.71 14.88
C GLU A 53 7.16 -14.41 14.59
N ILE A 54 7.53 -13.69 13.51
CA ILE A 54 6.89 -12.44 13.11
C ILE A 54 5.71 -12.75 12.18
N GLU A 55 4.52 -12.30 12.58
CA GLU A 55 3.33 -12.44 11.75
C GLU A 55 3.41 -11.51 10.52
N TYR A 56 3.11 -12.06 9.34
CA TYR A 56 3.04 -11.31 8.10
C TYR A 56 1.78 -11.68 7.31
N GLN A 57 1.29 -10.75 6.51
CA GLN A 57 0.10 -10.94 5.68
C GLN A 57 0.29 -10.34 4.29
N PRO A 58 -0.18 -11.00 3.22
CA PRO A 58 -0.17 -10.39 1.90
C PRO A 58 -1.09 -9.16 1.90
N CYS A 59 -0.59 -8.04 1.37
CA CYS A 59 -1.35 -6.80 1.28
C CYS A 59 -1.13 -6.16 -0.10
N MET A 60 -1.93 -5.17 -0.43
CA MET A 60 -1.59 -4.26 -1.53
C MET A 60 -0.85 -3.04 -0.97
N GLY A 61 -0.09 -2.36 -1.83
CA GLY A 61 0.50 -1.06 -1.51
C GLY A 61 -0.56 0.00 -1.21
N LEU A 62 -0.20 1.28 -1.35
CA LEU A 62 -1.12 2.39 -1.09
C LEU A 62 -2.35 2.33 -1.99
N GLU A 63 -3.53 2.57 -1.41
CA GLU A 63 -4.76 2.69 -2.20
C GLU A 63 -4.64 3.90 -3.15
N GLN A 64 -4.68 3.64 -4.46
CA GLN A 64 -4.65 4.68 -5.49
C GLN A 64 -5.93 4.66 -6.33
N GLU A 65 -6.61 5.80 -6.42
CA GLU A 65 -7.86 5.92 -7.17
C GLU A 65 -7.64 5.73 -8.67
N GLY A 66 -8.31 4.73 -9.26
CA GLY A 66 -8.27 4.46 -10.71
C GLY A 66 -7.24 3.43 -11.16
N PHE A 67 -6.44 2.87 -10.24
CA PHE A 67 -5.56 1.75 -10.52
C PHE A 67 -6.15 0.45 -9.95
N VAL A 68 -6.34 -0.56 -10.81
CA VAL A 68 -6.52 -1.95 -10.38
C VAL A 68 -5.13 -2.55 -10.39
N ASP A 69 -4.48 -2.52 -9.23
CA ASP A 69 -3.17 -3.13 -9.08
C ASP A 69 -3.33 -4.65 -9.07
N THR A 70 -2.51 -5.34 -9.88
CA THR A 70 -2.42 -6.81 -9.82
C THR A 70 -1.44 -7.13 -8.71
N TYR A 71 -1.76 -8.07 -7.83
CA TYR A 71 -0.90 -8.38 -6.70
C TYR A 71 0.54 -8.63 -7.13
N VAL A 72 1.44 -7.70 -6.79
CA VAL A 72 2.87 -7.75 -7.10
C VAL A 72 3.69 -8.37 -5.99
N GLY A 73 3.05 -9.15 -5.12
CA GLY A 73 3.75 -9.92 -4.12
C GLY A 73 4.05 -9.20 -2.81
N ASP A 74 3.52 -7.99 -2.61
CA ASP A 74 3.75 -7.21 -1.40
C ASP A 74 3.25 -7.90 -0.13
N ILE A 75 3.90 -7.57 0.99
CA ILE A 75 3.51 -8.07 2.31
C ILE A 75 3.53 -6.96 3.37
N TYR A 76 2.56 -7.05 4.27
CA TYR A 76 2.49 -6.35 5.53
C TYR A 76 3.15 -7.20 6.61
N VAL A 77 3.97 -6.57 7.46
CA VAL A 77 4.56 -7.20 8.64
C VAL A 77 3.83 -6.67 9.88
N ASP A 78 3.18 -7.55 10.65
CA ASP A 78 2.48 -7.20 11.91
C ASP A 78 3.47 -7.01 13.06
N LEU A 79 4.41 -6.09 12.85
CA LEU A 79 5.38 -5.68 13.84
C LEU A 79 5.17 -4.19 14.13
N ALA A 80 5.21 -3.82 15.40
CA ALA A 80 5.11 -2.42 15.80
C ALA A 80 6.44 -1.72 15.54
N VAL A 81 6.38 -0.50 15.01
CA VAL A 81 7.56 0.34 14.79
C VAL A 81 8.03 0.90 16.13
N ASP A 82 8.96 0.22 16.78
CA ASP A 82 9.48 0.59 18.09
C ASP A 82 10.99 0.38 18.16
N GLU A 83 11.75 1.46 18.38
CA GLU A 83 13.22 1.42 18.42
C GLU A 83 13.76 0.67 19.65
N ASP A 84 12.97 0.53 20.71
CA ASP A 84 13.36 -0.23 21.91
C ASP A 84 13.19 -1.74 21.66
N ASP A 85 12.26 -2.12 20.79
CA ASP A 85 12.01 -3.51 20.39
C ASP A 85 13.22 -4.12 19.66
N ALA A 86 13.67 -5.27 20.17
CA ALA A 86 14.82 -5.97 19.61
C ALA A 86 14.51 -6.55 18.22
N THR A 87 13.29 -7.05 18.02
CA THR A 87 12.83 -7.67 16.78
C THR A 87 12.77 -6.65 15.64
N TYR A 88 12.26 -5.45 15.95
CA TYR A 88 12.23 -4.34 14.99
C TYR A 88 13.63 -3.94 14.55
N ARG A 89 14.57 -3.82 15.49
CA ARG A 89 15.96 -3.51 15.17
C ARG A 89 16.61 -4.60 14.32
N GLU A 90 16.42 -5.87 14.66
CA GLU A 90 16.93 -6.99 13.87
C GLU A 90 16.35 -7.01 12.45
N LEU A 91 15.06 -6.70 12.29
CA LEU A 91 14.43 -6.60 10.96
C LEU A 91 15.03 -5.45 10.14
N CYS A 92 15.22 -4.28 10.75
CA CYS A 92 15.88 -3.16 10.09
C CYS A 92 17.33 -3.50 9.70
N GLU A 93 18.11 -4.11 10.60
CA GLU A 93 19.50 -4.54 10.32
C GLU A 93 19.57 -5.66 9.25
N TYR A 94 18.50 -6.44 9.10
CA TYR A 94 18.40 -7.48 8.08
C TYR A 94 18.09 -6.93 6.69
N LEU A 95 17.25 -5.89 6.62
CA LEU A 95 16.79 -5.28 5.38
C LEU A 95 17.70 -4.14 4.91
N GLU A 96 18.27 -3.38 5.85
CA GLU A 96 19.05 -2.17 5.64
C GLU A 96 20.42 -2.26 6.29
N ASP A 97 21.43 -1.70 5.64
CA ASP A 97 22.77 -1.54 6.22
C ASP A 97 22.82 -0.30 7.14
N ASP A 98 23.91 -0.11 7.90
CA ASP A 98 24.13 1.05 8.79
C ASP A 98 24.06 2.40 8.03
N GLU A 99 24.35 2.37 6.72
CA GLU A 99 24.22 3.54 5.83
C GLU A 99 22.77 3.78 5.32
N GLY A 100 21.79 2.95 5.70
CA GLY A 100 20.40 3.04 5.23
C GLY A 100 20.20 2.57 3.77
N ASN A 101 21.13 1.76 3.26
CA ASN A 101 21.00 1.15 1.94
C ASN A 101 20.35 -0.23 2.08
N MET A 102 19.40 -0.55 1.20
CA MET A 102 18.78 -1.88 1.16
C MET A 102 19.84 -2.95 0.88
N LEU A 103 19.92 -3.97 1.75
CA LEU A 103 20.83 -5.10 1.62
C LEU A 103 20.35 -6.11 0.56
N LEU A 104 19.04 -6.19 0.37
CA LEU A 104 18.38 -7.11 -0.55
C LEU A 104 18.02 -6.39 -1.86
N ASP A 105 18.63 -6.85 -2.95
CA ASP A 105 18.35 -6.32 -4.30
C ASP A 105 16.89 -6.59 -4.70
N GLY A 106 16.18 -5.53 -5.09
CA GLY A 106 14.77 -5.58 -5.47
C GLY A 106 13.79 -5.73 -4.30
N VAL A 107 14.23 -5.52 -3.06
CA VAL A 107 13.36 -5.36 -1.90
C VAL A 107 13.36 -3.91 -1.48
N LEU A 108 12.16 -3.34 -1.40
CA LEU A 108 11.95 -2.02 -0.85
C LEU A 108 11.20 -2.14 0.46
N PHE A 109 11.78 -1.61 1.51
CA PHE A 109 11.20 -1.53 2.83
C PHE A 109 10.64 -0.13 3.05
N PHE A 110 9.38 -0.05 3.47
CA PHE A 110 8.73 1.20 3.80
C PHE A 110 8.02 1.10 5.16
N VAL A 111 8.17 2.17 5.93
CA VAL A 111 7.40 2.36 7.16
C VAL A 111 6.28 3.34 6.85
N LEU A 112 5.03 2.88 7.00
CA LEU A 112 3.87 3.75 6.87
C LEU A 112 3.46 4.23 8.26
N SER A 113 3.67 5.52 8.52
CA SER A 113 3.22 6.13 9.77
C SER A 113 1.70 6.28 9.81
N LEU A 114 1.13 6.18 11.01
CA LEU A 114 -0.31 6.39 11.22
C LEU A 114 -0.76 7.76 10.69
N GLU A 115 0.06 8.80 10.90
CA GLU A 115 -0.20 10.17 10.43
C GLU A 115 -0.35 10.22 8.90
N LEU A 116 0.54 9.54 8.17
CA LEU A 116 0.49 9.47 6.72
C LEU A 116 -0.76 8.72 6.24
N ALA A 117 -1.12 7.62 6.90
CA ALA A 117 -2.34 6.87 6.60
C ALA A 117 -3.62 7.72 6.82
N GLN A 118 -3.62 8.58 7.84
CA GLN A 118 -4.70 9.54 8.09
C GLN A 118 -4.74 10.67 7.07
N GLU A 119 -3.57 11.15 6.63
CA GLU A 119 -3.45 12.16 5.59
C GLU A 119 -4.00 11.65 4.25
N LEU A 120 -3.60 10.44 3.83
CA LEU A 120 -4.11 9.75 2.64
C LEU A 120 -5.64 9.63 2.65
N GLU A 121 -6.23 9.26 3.79
CA GLU A 121 -7.69 9.20 3.92
C GLU A 121 -8.35 10.58 3.78
N SER A 122 -7.72 11.60 4.36
CA SER A 122 -8.22 12.97 4.34
C SER A 122 -8.18 13.54 2.92
N ASP A 123 -7.09 13.32 2.17
CA ASP A 123 -6.95 13.71 0.77
C ASP A 123 -7.98 12.98 -0.11
N ARG A 124 -8.17 11.68 0.11
CA ARG A 124 -9.19 10.87 -0.58
C ARG A 124 -10.61 11.40 -0.35
N LEU A 125 -10.95 11.77 0.90
CA LEU A 125 -12.23 12.38 1.22
C LEU A 125 -12.41 13.74 0.54
N ALA A 126 -11.35 14.54 0.45
CA ALA A 126 -11.35 15.82 -0.26
C ALA A 126 -11.49 15.65 -1.79
N ALA A 127 -10.85 14.64 -2.38
CA ALA A 127 -10.98 14.32 -3.80
C ALA A 127 -12.40 13.86 -4.14
N LYS A 128 -13.00 13.00 -3.30
CA LYS A 128 -14.39 12.54 -3.45
C LYS A 128 -15.41 13.66 -3.29
N ASP A 129 -15.18 14.60 -2.37
CA ASP A 129 -16.03 15.80 -2.22
C ASP A 129 -15.95 16.70 -3.46
N SER A 130 -14.75 16.86 -4.03
CA SER A 130 -14.49 17.66 -5.23
C SER A 130 -15.08 17.07 -6.52
N LEU A 131 -15.29 15.74 -6.57
CA LEU A 131 -15.90 15.01 -7.69
C LEU A 131 -17.43 14.86 -7.56
N SER A 132 -18.06 15.47 -6.54
CA SER A 132 -19.51 15.52 -6.40
C SER A 132 -20.16 16.16 -7.65
N PRO A 133 -21.04 15.45 -8.40
CA PRO A 133 -21.64 15.95 -9.65
C PRO A 133 -22.71 17.03 -9.45
N SER A 134 -22.75 17.71 -8.29
CA SER A 134 -23.75 18.74 -7.99
C SER A 134 -23.41 20.12 -8.57
N ASN A 135 -22.25 20.29 -9.20
CA ASN A 135 -21.87 21.53 -9.87
C ASN A 135 -21.99 21.44 -11.40
N VAL A 136 -23.08 20.84 -11.90
CA VAL A 136 -23.57 21.13 -13.26
C VAL A 136 -24.14 22.55 -13.23
N ILE A 137 -23.21 23.52 -13.29
CA ILE A 137 -23.49 24.90 -13.67
C ILE A 137 -24.33 24.88 -14.95
N GLY A 138 -25.50 25.51 -14.86
CA GLY A 138 -26.49 25.56 -15.92
C GLY A 138 -25.86 25.95 -17.25
N PHE A 139 -26.12 25.13 -18.27
CA PHE A 139 -26.12 25.61 -19.64
C PHE A 139 -27.32 26.56 -19.75
N ASP A 140 -27.10 27.84 -19.46
CA ASP A 140 -27.97 28.90 -19.91
C ASP A 140 -27.95 28.88 -21.46
N ASP A 141 -29.07 28.45 -22.02
CA ASP A 141 -29.40 28.48 -23.45
C ASP A 141 -29.41 29.95 -23.90
N ASP A 142 -28.25 30.44 -24.34
CA ASP A 142 -28.08 31.82 -24.79
C ASP A 142 -28.88 32.04 -26.07
N ALA A 143 -29.88 32.92 -25.91
CA ALA A 143 -30.83 33.34 -26.92
C ALA A 143 -30.12 33.97 -28.13
N TRP A 144 -30.04 33.20 -29.21
CA TRP A 144 -29.70 33.69 -30.55
C TRP A 144 -30.58 34.89 -30.94
N SER A 145 -29.97 36.08 -30.97
CA SER A 145 -30.61 37.34 -31.39
C SER A 145 -29.92 37.93 -32.63
N GLY A 146 -29.76 37.14 -33.69
CA GLY A 146 -29.20 37.63 -34.96
C GLY A 146 -30.29 37.85 -36.00
N THR A 147 -30.64 39.11 -36.30
CA THR A 147 -31.43 39.47 -37.50
C THR A 147 -30.50 39.62 -38.71
N PRO A 148 -30.77 38.96 -39.86
CA PRO A 148 -29.97 39.14 -41.07
C PRO A 148 -30.28 40.47 -41.76
N SER A 149 -29.24 41.10 -42.32
CA SER A 149 -29.33 42.20 -43.31
C SER A 149 -29.33 41.66 -44.74
#